data_AF-A0A914SJJ9-F1
#
_entry.id   AF-A0A914SJJ9-F1
#
_cell.length_a   1.000
_cell.length_b   1.000
_cell.length_c   1.000
_cell.angle_alpha   90.00
_cell.angle_beta   90.00
_cell.angle_gamma   90.00
#
_symmetry.space_group_name_H-M   'P 1'
#
loop_
_entity.id
_entity.type
_entity.pdbx_description
1 polymer ?
#
loop_
_entity_poly.entity_id
_entity_poly.type
_entity_poly.pdbx_seq_one_letter_code
_entity_poly.pdbx_strand_id
1 'polypeptide(L)'
;MEELPLSSFIASPVPSPRKKRRERLPREAISPEELGLRTLLQIAAKRLPLPITYFEPLTVAQAICEELRYADRTLNKAAALNDPLERQALVTAFAVSGYAAAITRKQKPFNPLLGETYDYSSDCGWRYHAEQVNHHPPVLAAHADGPGWTWWQTLISATKITWSGTAEVNTELSVRLRLGKDDYSWNKVKFIFENASAAPEHRKLKAHGTMLIRCTNGFSSTIIFHKDKKTEITGSLINKSGVHVVRLIGHWDQCLKRFGSLVAFALWSFS
;
A
#
# COMPACT_ATOMS: atom_id res chain seq x y z
N MET A 1 44.68 -9.22 21.88
CA MET A 1 43.57 -8.80 21.01
C MET A 1 43.90 -9.38 19.65
N GLU A 2 43.29 -10.52 19.33
CA GLU A 2 43.54 -11.27 18.10
C GLU A 2 42.35 -10.99 17.18
N GLU A 3 42.61 -10.40 16.01
CA GLU A 3 41.57 -10.07 15.03
C GLU A 3 41.06 -11.34 14.36
N LEU A 4 39.74 -11.55 14.40
CA LEU A 4 39.07 -12.62 13.66
C LEU A 4 38.90 -12.21 12.18
N PRO A 5 39.28 -13.04 11.21
CA PRO A 5 39.18 -12.69 9.80
C PRO A 5 37.72 -12.71 9.32
N LEU A 6 37.24 -11.55 8.89
CA LEU A 6 36.00 -11.38 8.10
C LEU A 6 36.20 -11.96 6.69
N SER A 7 36.00 -13.26 6.51
CA SER A 7 35.69 -13.82 5.17
C SER A 7 35.17 -15.26 5.24
N SER A 8 33.93 -15.42 5.70
CA SER A 8 33.12 -16.53 5.21
C SER A 8 32.10 -15.95 4.23
N PHE A 9 32.38 -16.07 2.94
CA PHE A 9 31.34 -15.95 1.92
C PHE A 9 30.28 -17.00 2.25
N ILE A 10 29.19 -16.59 2.91
CA ILE A 10 27.99 -17.40 3.01
C ILE A 10 27.53 -17.57 1.57
N ALA A 11 27.80 -18.74 1.00
CA ALA A 11 27.26 -19.11 -0.30
C ALA A 11 25.74 -18.88 -0.24
N SER A 12 25.23 -18.04 -1.15
CA SER A 12 23.79 -17.82 -1.29
C SER A 12 23.12 -19.18 -1.37
N PRO A 13 22.18 -19.52 -0.47
CA PRO A 13 21.56 -20.84 -0.47
C PRO A 13 20.96 -21.12 -1.85
N VAL A 14 21.26 -22.31 -2.38
CA VAL A 14 20.70 -22.80 -3.64
C VAL A 14 19.18 -22.60 -3.57
N PRO A 15 18.54 -21.88 -4.52
CA PRO A 15 17.12 -21.61 -4.43
C PRO A 15 16.37 -22.95 -4.47
N SER A 16 15.71 -23.27 -3.36
CA SER A 16 14.83 -24.44 -3.29
C SER A 16 13.80 -24.37 -4.43
N PRO A 17 13.38 -25.51 -5.02
CA PRO A 17 12.35 -25.52 -6.05
C PRO A 17 11.13 -24.74 -5.55
N ARG A 18 10.70 -23.72 -6.31
CA ARG A 18 9.58 -22.86 -5.93
C ARG A 18 8.33 -23.73 -5.75
N LYS A 19 7.84 -23.86 -4.52
CA LYS A 19 6.58 -24.57 -4.23
C LYS A 19 5.44 -23.85 -4.94
N LYS A 20 4.53 -24.61 -5.57
CA LYS A 20 3.31 -24.05 -6.18
C LYS A 20 2.53 -23.23 -5.15
N ARG A 21 2.14 -21.99 -5.48
CA ARG A 21 1.34 -21.14 -4.60
C ARG A 21 -0.07 -21.73 -4.42
N ARG A 22 -0.63 -21.59 -3.22
CA ARG A 22 -2.03 -21.96 -2.97
C ARG A 22 -2.97 -21.03 -3.76
N GLU A 23 -4.01 -21.61 -4.34
CA GLU A 23 -5.02 -20.88 -5.13
C GLU A 23 -6.34 -20.69 -4.37
N ARG A 24 -6.52 -21.37 -3.22
CA ARG A 24 -7.71 -21.29 -2.38
C ARG A 24 -7.39 -21.42 -0.90
N LEU A 25 -8.30 -20.93 -0.06
CA LEU A 25 -8.28 -21.18 1.38
C LEU A 25 -8.93 -22.55 1.69
N PRO A 26 -8.63 -23.16 2.86
CA PRO A 26 -9.24 -24.45 3.24
C PRO A 26 -10.76 -24.40 3.43
N ARG A 27 -11.32 -23.22 3.70
CA ARG A 27 -12.76 -23.00 3.96
C ARG A 27 -13.19 -21.64 3.44
N GLU A 28 -14.46 -21.53 3.07
CA GLU A 28 -15.12 -20.27 2.79
C GLU A 28 -15.23 -19.40 4.06
N ALA A 29 -15.30 -18.09 3.86
CA ALA A 29 -15.52 -17.15 4.96
C ALA A 29 -16.92 -17.35 5.55
N ILE A 30 -17.03 -17.32 6.88
CA ILE A 30 -18.32 -17.31 7.56
C ILE A 30 -18.95 -15.93 7.39
N SER A 31 -20.27 -15.88 7.20
CA SER A 31 -21.04 -14.63 7.15
C SER A 31 -20.73 -13.75 8.38
N PRO A 32 -20.19 -12.55 8.19
CA PRO A 32 -19.82 -11.68 9.29
C PRO A 32 -21.06 -11.15 10.02
N GLU A 33 -20.99 -11.05 11.34
CA GLU A 33 -22.05 -10.47 12.15
C GLU A 33 -22.01 -8.93 12.12
N GLU A 34 -23.18 -8.31 12.22
CA GLU A 34 -23.28 -6.86 12.45
C GLU A 34 -23.01 -6.52 13.92
N LEU A 35 -22.18 -5.51 14.15
CA LEU A 35 -21.79 -5.09 15.50
C LEU A 35 -22.84 -4.14 16.13
N GLY A 36 -23.49 -3.34 15.29
CA GLY A 36 -24.35 -2.23 15.70
C GLY A 36 -23.57 -0.98 16.12
N LEU A 37 -24.12 0.22 15.84
CA LEU A 37 -23.42 1.49 16.05
C LEU A 37 -23.08 1.73 17.53
N ARG A 38 -24.02 1.45 18.44
CA ARG A 38 -23.81 1.64 19.89
C ARG A 38 -22.62 0.83 20.39
N THR A 39 -22.54 -0.44 20.00
CA THR A 39 -21.45 -1.35 20.37
C THR A 39 -20.13 -0.89 19.79
N LEU A 40 -20.09 -0.49 18.51
CA LEU A 40 -18.87 0.06 17.88
C LEU A 40 -18.34 1.28 18.64
N LEU A 41 -19.23 2.21 19.02
CA LEU A 41 -18.85 3.41 19.77
C LEU A 41 -18.34 3.07 21.16
N GLN A 42 -18.96 2.11 21.86
CA GLN A 42 -18.48 1.64 23.16
C GLN A 42 -17.09 0.99 23.04
N ILE A 43 -16.89 0.16 22.02
CA ILE A 43 -15.60 -0.48 21.73
C ILE A 43 -14.52 0.57 21.49
N ALA A 44 -14.79 1.58 20.66
CA ALA A 44 -13.85 2.64 20.37
C ALA A 44 -13.52 3.50 21.62
N ALA A 45 -14.55 3.90 22.38
CA ALA A 45 -14.39 4.76 23.56
C ALA A 45 -13.63 4.06 24.70
N LYS A 46 -13.91 2.76 24.92
CA LYS A 46 -13.32 1.97 26.01
C LYS A 46 -12.11 1.12 25.59
N ARG A 47 -11.69 1.19 24.33
CA ARG A 47 -10.61 0.37 23.73
C ARG A 47 -10.83 -1.14 23.94
N LEU A 48 -12.07 -1.60 23.78
CA LEU A 48 -12.42 -3.02 23.91
C LEU A 48 -12.00 -3.81 22.66
N PRO A 49 -11.84 -5.14 22.75
CA PRO A 49 -11.59 -5.97 21.57
C PRO A 49 -12.81 -6.01 20.63
N LEU A 50 -12.53 -6.11 19.32
CA LEU A 50 -13.54 -6.37 18.29
C LEU A 50 -13.80 -7.88 18.15
N PRO A 51 -15.01 -8.31 17.77
CA PRO A 51 -15.28 -9.71 17.43
C PRO A 51 -14.41 -10.20 16.27
N ILE A 52 -14.09 -11.50 16.29
CA ILE A 52 -13.22 -12.13 15.27
C ILE A 52 -13.76 -11.99 13.84
N THR A 53 -15.08 -11.97 13.67
CA THR A 53 -15.78 -11.78 12.39
C THR A 53 -15.53 -10.41 11.76
N TYR A 54 -15.07 -9.43 12.54
CA TYR A 54 -14.69 -8.12 12.04
C TYR A 54 -13.32 -8.11 11.35
N PHE A 55 -12.52 -9.16 11.58
CA PHE A 55 -11.17 -9.29 11.04
C PHE A 55 -11.13 -10.15 9.78
N GLU A 56 -10.20 -9.81 8.89
CA GLU A 56 -9.78 -10.68 7.80
C GLU A 56 -8.61 -11.56 8.24
N PRO A 57 -8.38 -12.74 7.63
CA PRO A 57 -7.31 -13.66 8.01
C PRO A 57 -5.93 -13.21 7.48
N LEU A 58 -5.60 -11.93 7.65
CA LEU A 58 -4.29 -11.35 7.38
C LEU A 58 -3.89 -10.40 8.51
N THR A 59 -2.61 -10.29 8.79
CA THR A 59 -2.06 -9.26 9.67
C THR A 59 -1.73 -7.99 8.89
N VAL A 60 -1.53 -6.86 9.58
CA VAL A 60 -1.15 -5.60 8.93
C VAL A 60 0.14 -5.75 8.12
N ALA A 61 1.09 -6.57 8.58
CA ALA A 61 2.33 -6.86 7.86
C ALA A 61 2.05 -7.47 6.47
N GLN A 62 1.09 -8.39 6.39
CA GLN A 62 0.67 -9.00 5.13
C GLN A 62 -0.10 -8.03 4.24
N ALA A 63 -0.99 -7.22 4.83
CA ALA A 63 -1.74 -6.21 4.09
C ALA A 63 -0.83 -5.16 3.44
N ILE A 64 0.24 -4.73 4.12
CA ILE A 64 1.23 -3.80 3.56
C ILE A 64 2.05 -4.44 2.44
N CYS A 65 2.35 -5.74 2.52
CA CYS A 65 2.98 -6.46 1.40
C CYS A 65 2.11 -6.44 0.13
N GLU A 66 0.78 -6.35 0.23
CA GLU A 66 -0.10 -6.26 -0.95
C GLU A 66 0.08 -4.96 -1.75
N GLU A 67 0.65 -3.90 -1.15
CA GLU A 67 0.98 -2.66 -1.88
C GLU A 67 2.02 -2.90 -2.99
N LEU A 68 2.81 -3.97 -2.87
CA LEU A 68 3.83 -4.38 -3.85
C LEU A 68 3.29 -5.29 -4.96
N ARG A 69 1.96 -5.56 -4.99
CA ARG A 69 1.32 -6.49 -5.96
C ARG A 69 1.70 -6.19 -7.41
N TYR A 70 1.80 -4.92 -7.77
CA TYR A 70 2.06 -4.48 -9.14
C TYR A 70 3.47 -3.95 -9.36
N ALA A 71 4.42 -4.21 -8.44
CA ALA A 71 5.80 -3.73 -8.53
C ALA A 71 6.50 -4.22 -9.81
N ASP A 72 6.15 -5.39 -10.34
CA ASP A 72 6.68 -5.93 -11.59
C ASP A 72 6.25 -5.13 -12.82
N ARG A 73 4.98 -4.74 -12.88
CA ARG A 73 4.40 -3.98 -14.00
C ARG A 73 4.70 -2.49 -13.91
N THR A 74 5.22 -2.02 -12.77
CA THR A 74 5.50 -0.61 -12.48
C THR A 74 6.99 -0.39 -12.18
N LEU A 75 7.46 -0.71 -10.96
CA LEU A 75 8.82 -0.44 -10.50
C LEU A 75 9.90 -1.18 -11.31
N ASN A 76 9.72 -2.47 -11.63
CA ASN A 76 10.69 -3.19 -12.46
C ASN A 76 10.81 -2.54 -13.86
N LYS A 77 9.69 -2.11 -14.44
CA LYS A 77 9.71 -1.36 -15.70
C LYS A 77 10.39 0.00 -15.54
N ALA A 78 10.08 0.73 -14.47
CA ALA A 78 10.68 2.04 -14.19
C ALA A 78 12.21 1.95 -14.03
N ALA A 79 12.71 0.89 -13.38
CA ALA A 79 14.13 0.65 -13.23
C ALA A 79 14.87 0.43 -14.56
N ALA A 80 14.16 0.00 -15.61
CA ALA A 80 14.71 -0.17 -16.96
C ALA A 80 14.66 1.10 -17.83
N LEU A 81 14.08 2.21 -17.34
CA LEU A 81 13.89 3.44 -18.13
C LEU A 81 14.89 4.54 -17.77
N ASN A 82 15.43 5.20 -18.80
CA ASN A 82 16.35 6.33 -18.64
C ASN A 82 15.65 7.68 -18.51
N ASP A 83 14.43 7.82 -19.07
CA ASP A 83 13.67 9.08 -19.00
C ASP A 83 13.08 9.30 -17.59
N PRO A 84 13.50 10.36 -16.86
CA PRO A 84 12.95 10.69 -15.55
C PRO A 84 11.43 10.92 -15.54
N LEU A 85 10.86 11.41 -16.65
CA LEU A 85 9.42 11.64 -16.75
C LEU A 85 8.64 10.32 -16.76
N GLU A 86 9.08 9.36 -17.57
CA GLU A 86 8.46 8.03 -17.63
C GLU A 86 8.64 7.26 -16.32
N ARG A 87 9.81 7.40 -15.67
CA ARG A 87 10.01 6.84 -14.33
C ARG A 87 9.05 7.44 -13.31
N GLN A 88 8.89 8.77 -13.30
CA GLN A 88 7.92 9.45 -12.43
C GLN A 88 6.49 8.96 -12.68
N ALA A 89 6.12 8.74 -13.95
CA ALA A 89 4.80 8.21 -14.31
C ALA A 89 4.56 6.81 -13.72
N LEU A 90 5.53 5.91 -13.84
CA LEU A 90 5.43 4.54 -13.32
C LEU A 90 5.51 4.48 -11.79
N VAL A 91 6.33 5.31 -11.14
CA VAL A 91 6.34 5.42 -9.67
C VAL A 91 5.01 5.97 -9.16
N THR A 92 4.40 6.93 -9.87
CA THR A 92 3.07 7.45 -9.54
C THR A 92 2.01 6.36 -9.70
N ALA A 93 2.08 5.56 -10.77
CA ALA A 93 1.21 4.41 -10.97
C ALA A 93 1.37 3.37 -9.86
N PHE A 94 2.61 3.06 -9.45
CA PHE A 94 2.90 2.18 -8.33
C PHE A 94 2.24 2.67 -7.03
N ALA A 95 2.48 3.94 -6.66
CA ALA A 95 1.94 4.53 -5.44
C ALA A 95 0.40 4.49 -5.38
N VAL A 96 -0.27 4.77 -6.50
CA VAL A 96 -1.73 4.65 -6.63
C VAL A 96 -2.17 3.19 -6.54
N SER A 97 -1.47 2.28 -7.22
CA SER A 97 -1.85 0.86 -7.29
C SER A 97 -1.85 0.16 -5.92
N GLY A 98 -1.13 0.70 -4.92
CA GLY A 98 -1.18 0.18 -3.55
C GLY A 98 -2.57 0.25 -2.91
N TYR A 99 -3.47 1.11 -3.40
CA TYR A 99 -4.84 1.25 -2.90
C TYR A 99 -5.82 0.23 -3.51
N ALA A 100 -5.43 -0.38 -4.64
CA ALA A 100 -6.25 -1.28 -5.43
C ALA A 100 -6.84 -2.44 -4.61
N ALA A 101 -6.01 -3.08 -3.78
CA ALA A 101 -6.41 -4.26 -3.01
C ALA A 101 -7.51 -3.96 -1.98
N ALA A 102 -7.60 -2.72 -1.51
CA ALA A 102 -8.52 -2.37 -0.43
C ALA A 102 -10.00 -2.46 -0.84
N ILE A 103 -10.34 -2.31 -2.13
CA ILE A 103 -11.73 -2.29 -2.59
C ILE A 103 -12.48 -3.59 -2.27
N THR A 104 -11.77 -4.73 -2.26
CA THR A 104 -12.32 -6.06 -1.96
C THR A 104 -12.10 -6.48 -0.51
N ARG A 105 -11.36 -5.69 0.29
CA ARG A 105 -10.94 -6.04 1.66
C ARG A 105 -11.50 -5.02 2.65
N LYS A 106 -12.76 -5.20 3.03
CA LYS A 106 -13.52 -4.27 3.91
C LYS A 106 -13.52 -4.67 5.39
N GLN A 107 -12.75 -5.70 5.75
CA GLN A 107 -12.53 -6.15 7.12
C GLN A 107 -11.22 -5.58 7.66
N LYS A 108 -11.02 -5.64 8.97
CA LYS A 108 -9.82 -5.11 9.62
C LYS A 108 -8.72 -6.20 9.62
N PRO A 109 -7.49 -5.92 9.18
CA PRO A 109 -6.40 -6.87 9.37
C PRO A 109 -6.06 -7.00 10.87
N PHE A 110 -5.55 -8.16 11.27
CA PHE A 110 -5.07 -8.37 12.63
C PHE A 110 -3.91 -7.42 12.94
N ASN A 111 -3.94 -6.83 14.12
CA ASN A 111 -2.79 -6.09 14.64
C ASN A 111 -1.69 -7.11 14.97
N PRO A 112 -0.50 -7.03 14.34
CA PRO A 112 0.59 -7.95 14.64
C PRO A 112 1.01 -7.91 16.10
N LEU A 113 1.55 -9.02 16.61
CA LEU A 113 2.23 -9.04 17.90
C LEU A 113 3.55 -8.27 17.84
N LEU A 114 4.03 -7.73 18.98
CA LEU A 114 5.36 -7.13 19.04
C LEU A 114 6.43 -8.17 18.64
N GLY A 115 7.29 -7.84 17.68
CA GLY A 115 8.29 -8.75 17.13
C GLY A 115 7.74 -9.77 16.13
N GLU A 116 6.44 -9.73 15.79
CA GLU A 116 5.91 -10.53 14.68
C GLU A 116 6.56 -10.07 13.37
N THR A 117 7.02 -11.03 12.56
CA THR A 117 7.60 -10.78 11.25
C THR A 117 6.78 -11.41 10.12
N TYR A 118 6.92 -10.83 8.93
CA TYR A 118 6.37 -11.42 7.70
C TYR A 118 7.36 -11.27 6.54
N ASP A 119 7.78 -12.41 6.00
CA ASP A 119 8.63 -12.51 4.82
C ASP A 119 7.84 -12.94 3.60
N TYR A 120 8.10 -12.31 2.45
CA TYR A 120 7.52 -12.72 1.18
C TYR A 120 8.52 -12.61 0.04
N SER A 121 8.68 -13.69 -0.71
CA SER A 121 9.44 -13.71 -1.97
C SER A 121 8.46 -13.81 -3.14
N SER A 122 8.49 -12.81 -4.02
CA SER A 122 7.66 -12.73 -5.20
C SER A 122 8.24 -13.53 -6.36
N ASP A 123 7.35 -14.07 -7.20
CA ASP A 123 7.79 -14.75 -8.42
C ASP A 123 8.43 -13.78 -9.42
N CYS A 124 8.11 -12.49 -9.30
CA CYS A 124 8.61 -11.39 -10.14
C CYS A 124 9.93 -10.78 -9.64
N GLY A 125 10.63 -11.45 -8.72
CA GLY A 125 12.03 -11.15 -8.38
C GLY A 125 12.25 -10.13 -7.26
N TRP A 126 11.19 -9.67 -6.59
CA TRP A 126 11.31 -8.85 -5.39
C TRP A 126 11.11 -9.67 -4.11
N ARG A 127 11.72 -9.23 -3.00
CA ARG A 127 11.61 -9.82 -1.66
C ARG A 127 11.18 -8.75 -0.67
N TYR A 128 10.37 -9.13 0.30
CA TYR A 128 9.80 -8.26 1.32
C TYR A 128 10.04 -8.85 2.69
N HIS A 129 10.31 -7.97 3.64
CA HIS A 129 10.37 -8.25 5.07
C HIS A 129 9.62 -7.14 5.82
N ALA A 130 8.87 -7.51 6.84
CA ALA A 130 8.33 -6.57 7.80
C ALA A 130 8.35 -7.10 9.21
N GLU A 131 8.40 -6.18 10.16
CA GLU A 131 8.42 -6.45 11.59
C GLU A 131 7.56 -5.42 12.33
N GLN A 132 6.78 -5.89 13.29
CA GLN A 132 6.11 -5.02 14.25
C GLN A 132 7.09 -4.59 15.34
N VAL A 133 7.69 -3.41 15.17
CA VAL A 133 8.79 -2.90 16.02
C VAL A 133 8.31 -2.17 17.28
N ASN A 134 7.01 -1.83 17.36
CA ASN A 134 6.41 -1.29 18.58
C ASN A 134 4.92 -1.67 18.66
N HIS A 135 4.37 -1.80 19.87
CA HIS A 135 2.95 -2.12 20.08
C HIS A 135 2.13 -0.95 20.63
N HIS A 136 2.77 -0.02 21.35
CA HIS A 136 2.10 1.14 21.97
C HIS A 136 2.91 2.43 21.74
N PRO A 137 2.60 3.22 20.69
CA PRO A 137 1.63 2.93 19.62
C PRO A 137 2.10 1.78 18.70
N PRO A 138 1.19 1.12 17.96
CA PRO A 138 1.59 0.14 16.95
C PRO A 138 2.44 0.78 15.86
N VAL A 139 3.64 0.25 15.64
CA VAL A 139 4.55 0.66 14.56
C VAL A 139 5.01 -0.59 13.82
N LEU A 140 4.79 -0.61 12.51
CA LEU A 140 5.29 -1.65 11.61
C LEU A 140 6.39 -1.07 10.73
N ALA A 141 7.57 -1.67 10.73
CA ALA A 141 8.61 -1.39 9.74
C ALA A 141 8.52 -2.40 8.59
N ALA A 142 8.59 -1.94 7.35
CA ALA A 142 8.54 -2.80 6.17
C ALA A 142 9.60 -2.37 5.15
N HIS A 143 10.23 -3.35 4.52
CA HIS A 143 11.31 -3.19 3.54
C HIS A 143 11.14 -4.19 2.41
N ALA A 144 11.43 -3.78 1.18
CA ALA A 144 11.46 -4.66 0.03
C ALA A 144 12.58 -4.29 -0.94
N ASP A 145 13.26 -5.30 -1.46
CA ASP A 145 14.26 -5.17 -2.51
C ASP A 145 13.78 -5.86 -3.78
N GLY A 146 13.86 -5.15 -4.90
CA GLY A 146 13.56 -5.69 -6.22
C GLY A 146 14.62 -5.32 -7.26
N PRO A 147 14.40 -5.69 -8.53
CA PRO A 147 15.36 -5.43 -9.60
C PRO A 147 15.56 -3.93 -9.84
N GLY A 148 16.65 -3.36 -9.30
CA GLY A 148 17.04 -1.96 -9.50
C GLY A 148 16.27 -0.96 -8.63
N TRP A 149 15.52 -1.43 -7.63
CA TRP A 149 14.80 -0.57 -6.69
C TRP A 149 14.73 -1.18 -5.29
N THR A 150 14.63 -0.30 -4.30
CA THR A 150 14.46 -0.64 -2.88
C THR A 150 13.32 0.23 -2.33
N TRP A 151 12.36 -0.38 -1.67
CA TRP A 151 11.17 0.27 -1.14
C TRP A 151 11.10 0.05 0.37
N TRP A 152 10.67 1.05 1.13
CA TRP A 152 10.47 0.89 2.56
C TRP A 152 9.45 1.88 3.11
N GLN A 153 8.84 1.53 4.24
CA GLN A 153 8.01 2.43 5.02
C GLN A 153 7.99 2.03 6.50
N THR A 154 7.78 3.04 7.34
CA THR A 154 7.37 2.83 8.73
C THR A 154 5.91 3.23 8.83
N LEU A 155 5.03 2.28 9.14
CA LEU A 155 3.59 2.52 9.24
C LEU A 155 3.23 2.86 10.68
N ILE A 156 2.66 4.05 10.86
CA ILE A 156 1.93 4.46 12.06
C ILE A 156 0.53 4.84 11.60
N SER A 157 -0.49 4.11 12.09
CA SER A 157 -1.88 4.26 11.67
C SER A 157 -2.76 4.66 12.83
N ALA A 158 -3.52 5.74 12.65
CA ALA A 158 -4.53 6.21 13.59
C ALA A 158 -5.94 6.01 13.02
N THR A 159 -6.81 5.36 13.80
CA THR A 159 -8.23 5.18 13.43
C THR A 159 -9.10 6.07 14.30
N LYS A 160 -9.93 6.92 13.66
CA LYS A 160 -10.94 7.73 14.32
C LYS A 160 -12.33 7.21 13.98
N ILE A 161 -13.12 6.87 15.00
CA ILE A 161 -14.54 6.50 14.84
C ILE A 161 -15.40 7.73 15.12
N THR A 162 -16.25 8.12 14.18
CA THR A 162 -17.20 9.23 14.34
C THR A 162 -18.51 8.75 14.97
N TRP A 163 -19.28 9.68 15.53
CA TRP A 163 -20.61 9.41 16.07
C TRP A 163 -21.60 8.88 14.99
N SER A 164 -21.35 9.21 13.73
CA SER A 164 -22.12 8.72 12.57
C SER A 164 -21.79 7.28 12.17
N GLY A 165 -20.87 6.61 12.87
CA GLY A 165 -20.44 5.25 12.53
C GLY A 165 -19.45 5.18 11.36
N THR A 166 -18.75 6.26 11.07
CA THR A 166 -17.68 6.29 10.07
C THR A 166 -16.34 6.04 10.73
N ALA A 167 -15.52 5.15 10.16
CA ALA A 167 -14.13 4.96 10.56
C ALA A 167 -13.19 5.64 9.57
N GLU A 168 -12.38 6.58 10.04
CA GLU A 168 -11.33 7.23 9.26
C GLU A 168 -9.96 6.69 9.68
N VAL A 169 -9.26 6.05 8.75
CA VAL A 169 -7.92 5.49 8.95
C VAL A 169 -6.91 6.41 8.28
N ASN A 170 -6.03 7.01 9.09
CA ASN A 170 -4.99 7.92 8.66
C ASN A 170 -3.62 7.30 8.96
N THR A 171 -2.64 7.62 8.13
CA THR A 171 -1.26 7.18 8.29
C THR A 171 -0.35 8.40 8.35
N GLU A 172 0.62 8.40 9.26
CA GLU A 172 1.40 9.60 9.56
C GLU A 172 2.66 9.76 8.70
N LEU A 173 3.34 8.67 8.40
CA LEU A 173 4.65 8.69 7.76
C LEU A 173 4.58 8.43 6.25
N SER A 174 5.58 8.94 5.54
CA SER A 174 5.72 8.75 4.09
C SER A 174 6.31 7.39 3.75
N VAL A 175 5.93 6.90 2.58
CA VAL A 175 6.57 5.75 1.93
C VAL A 175 7.80 6.25 1.18
N ARG A 176 8.83 5.40 1.09
CA ARG A 176 10.12 5.71 0.46
C ARG A 176 10.44 4.67 -0.60
N LEU A 177 11.08 5.12 -1.67
CA LEU A 177 11.54 4.27 -2.76
C LEU A 177 12.85 4.84 -3.29
N ARG A 178 13.88 4.01 -3.36
CA ARG A 178 15.09 4.27 -4.12
C ARG A 178 15.02 3.51 -5.43
N LEU A 179 15.26 4.19 -6.55
CA LEU A 179 15.27 3.60 -7.87
C LEU A 179 16.48 4.11 -8.66
N GLY A 180 17.50 3.26 -8.80
CA GLY A 180 18.83 3.67 -9.22
C GLY A 180 19.39 4.79 -8.32
N LYS A 181 19.61 5.97 -8.91
CA LYS A 181 20.11 7.17 -8.21
C LYS A 181 19.02 8.11 -7.69
N ASP A 182 17.77 7.83 -8.02
CA ASP A 182 16.63 8.70 -7.71
C ASP A 182 15.97 8.21 -6.42
N ASP A 183 15.75 9.13 -5.47
CA ASP A 183 15.03 8.87 -4.23
C ASP A 183 13.64 9.51 -4.31
N TYR A 184 12.61 8.69 -4.17
CA TYR A 184 11.21 9.06 -4.19
C TYR A 184 10.60 8.97 -2.78
N SER A 185 9.62 9.82 -2.53
CA SER A 185 8.78 9.73 -1.33
C SER A 185 7.36 10.20 -1.62
N TRP A 186 6.39 9.60 -0.92
CA TRP A 186 5.01 10.05 -0.98
C TRP A 186 4.26 9.83 0.34
N ASN A 187 3.31 10.73 0.61
CA ASN A 187 2.34 10.52 1.68
C ASN A 187 1.25 9.56 1.23
N LYS A 188 0.64 8.86 2.19
CA LYS A 188 -0.60 8.10 1.97
C LYS A 188 -1.81 9.01 2.19
N VAL A 189 -2.89 8.72 1.48
CA VAL A 189 -4.22 9.32 1.70
C VAL A 189 -5.04 8.44 2.63
N LYS A 190 -6.04 9.04 3.30
CA LYS A 190 -6.85 8.34 4.29
C LYS A 190 -7.88 7.42 3.65
N PHE A 191 -8.16 6.31 4.32
CA PHE A 191 -9.32 5.48 4.06
C PHE A 191 -10.50 5.92 4.95
N ILE A 192 -11.70 5.89 4.38
CA ILE A 192 -12.95 6.21 5.05
C ILE A 192 -13.88 5.01 4.85
N PHE A 193 -14.27 4.37 5.94
CA PHE A 193 -15.26 3.31 5.97
C PHE A 193 -16.57 3.87 6.52
N GLU A 194 -17.53 4.13 5.64
CA GLU A 194 -18.90 4.44 6.05
C GLU A 194 -19.63 3.14 6.41
N ASN A 195 -20.58 3.23 7.33
CA ASN A 195 -21.29 2.09 7.91
C ASN A 195 -20.33 1.07 8.57
N ALA A 196 -19.32 1.53 9.30
CA ALA A 196 -18.28 0.66 9.85
C ALA A 196 -18.86 -0.44 10.76
N SER A 197 -19.97 -0.20 11.46
CA SER A 197 -20.61 -1.19 12.32
C SER A 197 -21.39 -2.29 11.58
N ALA A 198 -21.62 -2.13 10.27
CA ALA A 198 -22.37 -3.10 9.46
C ALA A 198 -21.48 -4.28 9.03
N ALA A 199 -22.12 -5.30 8.45
CA ALA A 199 -21.41 -6.39 7.79
C ALA A 199 -20.51 -5.86 6.65
N PRO A 200 -19.34 -6.47 6.36
CA PRO A 200 -18.38 -6.01 5.37
C PRO A 200 -18.96 -5.69 3.99
N GLU A 201 -19.93 -6.45 3.51
CA GLU A 201 -20.66 -6.23 2.26
C GLU A 201 -21.36 -4.86 2.21
N HIS A 202 -21.90 -4.40 3.35
CA HIS A 202 -22.62 -3.14 3.50
C HIS A 202 -21.71 -1.94 3.81
N ARG A 203 -20.44 -2.19 4.14
CA ARG A 203 -19.44 -1.13 4.32
C ARG A 203 -19.12 -0.46 3.00
N LYS A 204 -19.03 0.87 3.02
CA LYS A 204 -18.60 1.65 1.86
C LYS A 204 -17.20 2.18 2.12
N LEU A 205 -16.23 1.69 1.35
CA LEU A 205 -14.86 2.17 1.38
C LEU A 205 -14.67 3.34 0.42
N LYS A 206 -14.05 4.41 0.91
CA LYS A 206 -13.59 5.55 0.13
C LYS A 206 -12.12 5.83 0.46
N ALA A 207 -11.38 6.34 -0.50
CA ALA A 207 -10.07 6.94 -0.28
C ALA A 207 -10.19 8.46 -0.52
N HIS A 208 -9.55 9.27 0.32
CA HIS A 208 -9.68 10.72 0.21
C HIS A 208 -8.40 11.44 0.63
N GLY A 209 -8.02 12.44 -0.16
CA GLY A 209 -6.91 13.34 0.12
C GLY A 209 -6.08 13.58 -1.13
N THR A 210 -4.98 14.29 -0.94
CA THR A 210 -4.00 14.54 -2.01
C THR A 210 -2.75 13.73 -1.70
N MET A 211 -2.38 12.85 -2.62
CA MET A 211 -1.10 12.15 -2.62
C MET A 211 -0.08 12.99 -3.40
N LEU A 212 1.06 13.25 -2.79
CA LEU A 212 2.15 14.00 -3.39
C LEU A 212 3.39 13.11 -3.46
N ILE A 213 3.77 12.75 -4.70
CA ILE A 213 4.94 11.95 -5.00
C ILE A 213 6.05 12.91 -5.40
N ARG A 214 7.16 12.92 -4.67
CA ARG A 214 8.33 13.77 -4.95
C ARG A 214 9.55 12.93 -5.23
N CYS A 215 10.39 13.38 -6.15
CA CYS A 215 11.67 12.79 -6.47
C CYS A 215 12.82 13.80 -6.26
N THR A 216 13.99 13.33 -5.83
CA THR A 216 15.21 14.15 -5.71
C THR A 216 15.69 14.71 -7.04
N ASN A 217 15.29 14.15 -8.18
CA ASN A 217 15.61 14.67 -9.51
C ASN A 217 14.78 15.90 -9.95
N GLY A 218 13.89 16.39 -9.06
CA GLY A 218 13.07 17.58 -9.27
C GLY A 218 11.70 17.30 -9.90
N PHE A 219 11.42 16.10 -10.40
CA PHE A 219 10.08 15.72 -10.82
C PHE A 219 9.17 15.45 -9.61
N SER A 220 7.88 15.70 -9.79
CA SER A 220 6.86 15.35 -8.81
C SER A 220 5.53 15.00 -9.47
N SER A 221 4.60 14.48 -8.69
CA SER A 221 3.23 14.22 -9.14
C SER A 221 2.25 14.45 -8.01
N THR A 222 1.09 14.99 -8.37
CA THR A 222 -0.02 15.23 -7.44
C THR A 222 -1.21 14.43 -7.90
N ILE A 223 -1.75 13.57 -7.04
CA ILE A 223 -2.97 12.79 -7.28
C ILE A 223 -4.02 13.16 -6.24
N ILE A 224 -5.20 13.56 -6.69
CA ILE A 224 -6.36 13.87 -5.86
C ILE A 224 -7.27 12.65 -5.85
N PHE A 225 -7.56 12.14 -4.64
CA PHE A 225 -8.53 11.10 -4.38
C PHE A 225 -9.88 11.74 -4.02
N HIS A 226 -10.84 11.60 -4.93
CA HIS A 226 -12.15 12.24 -4.82
C HIS A 226 -13.08 11.44 -3.92
N LYS A 227 -13.40 12.00 -2.74
CA LYS A 227 -14.27 11.35 -1.76
C LYS A 227 -15.66 11.01 -2.32
N ASP A 228 -16.21 11.90 -3.14
CA ASP A 228 -17.61 11.85 -3.56
C ASP A 228 -17.80 11.30 -4.98
N LYS A 229 -16.70 10.90 -5.64
CA LYS A 229 -16.73 10.37 -7.01
C LYS A 229 -16.31 8.90 -7.06
N LYS A 230 -16.88 8.08 -6.17
CA LYS A 230 -16.58 6.65 -6.03
C LYS A 230 -15.06 6.42 -5.85
N THR A 231 -14.40 5.96 -6.90
CA THR A 231 -12.97 5.64 -6.90
C THR A 231 -12.15 6.51 -7.84
N GLU A 232 -12.75 7.55 -8.42
CA GLU A 232 -12.10 8.46 -9.36
C GLU A 232 -10.89 9.14 -8.73
N ILE A 233 -9.83 9.24 -9.52
CA ILE A 233 -8.62 9.98 -9.21
C ILE A 233 -8.24 10.88 -10.39
N THR A 234 -7.72 12.06 -10.07
CA THR A 234 -7.17 12.99 -11.07
C THR A 234 -5.86 13.54 -10.59
N GLY A 235 -4.95 13.84 -11.50
CA GLY A 235 -3.66 14.36 -11.11
C GLY A 235 -2.83 14.89 -12.24
N SER A 236 -1.57 15.16 -11.95
CA SER A 236 -0.61 15.60 -12.95
C SER A 236 0.82 15.29 -12.54
N LEU A 237 1.70 15.14 -13.55
CA LEU A 237 3.15 15.16 -13.37
C LEU A 237 3.63 16.59 -13.54
N ILE A 238 4.57 16.96 -12.69
CA ILE A 238 5.16 18.29 -12.63
C ILE A 238 6.66 18.10 -12.86
N ASN A 239 7.22 18.82 -13.83
CA ASN A 239 8.65 18.77 -14.11
C ASN A 239 9.47 19.59 -13.10
N LYS A 240 10.80 19.55 -13.23
CA LYS A 240 11.74 20.31 -12.38
C LYS A 240 11.52 21.83 -12.35
N SER A 241 10.85 22.39 -13.35
CA SER A 241 10.53 23.82 -13.45
C SER A 241 9.17 24.17 -12.83
N GLY A 242 8.48 23.20 -12.21
CA GLY A 242 7.14 23.41 -11.65
C GLY A 242 6.01 23.39 -12.69
N VAL A 243 6.30 23.01 -13.94
CA VAL A 243 5.30 23.01 -15.02
C VAL A 243 4.59 21.66 -15.07
N HIS A 244 3.26 21.70 -15.16
CA HIS A 244 2.43 20.53 -15.40
C HIS A 244 2.66 20.01 -16.82
N VAL A 245 3.24 18.81 -16.94
CA VAL A 245 3.65 18.23 -18.23
C VAL A 245 2.77 17.06 -18.67
N VAL A 246 2.13 16.36 -17.73
CA VAL A 246 1.23 15.24 -18.05
C VAL A 246 0.01 15.34 -17.15
N ARG A 247 -1.18 15.23 -17.74
CA ARG A 247 -2.43 15.07 -16.98
C ARG A 247 -2.68 13.59 -16.72
N LEU A 248 -3.07 13.25 -15.50
CA LEU A 248 -3.40 11.90 -15.07
C LEU A 248 -4.87 11.80 -14.70
N ILE A 249 -5.51 10.71 -15.11
CA ILE A 249 -6.89 10.37 -14.76
C ILE A 249 -7.00 8.87 -14.52
N GLY A 250 -7.96 8.44 -13.71
CA GLY A 250 -8.21 7.02 -13.53
C GLY A 250 -9.14 6.72 -12.37
N HIS A 251 -9.05 5.49 -11.90
CA HIS A 251 -9.78 4.97 -10.76
C HIS A 251 -8.82 4.14 -9.91
N TRP A 252 -8.66 4.47 -8.62
CA TRP A 252 -7.62 3.84 -7.78
C TRP A 252 -7.82 2.33 -7.58
N ASP A 253 -9.03 1.83 -7.84
CA ASP A 253 -9.42 0.42 -7.82
C ASP A 253 -9.37 -0.25 -9.20
N GLN A 254 -8.91 0.42 -10.26
CA GLN A 254 -8.92 -0.16 -11.62
C GLN A 254 -7.69 0.20 -12.45
N CYS A 255 -7.35 1.49 -12.57
CA CYS A 255 -6.30 1.95 -13.45
C CYS A 255 -5.82 3.39 -13.16
N LEU A 256 -4.61 3.70 -13.64
CA LEU A 256 -4.12 5.07 -13.80
C LEU A 256 -3.70 5.27 -15.25
N LYS A 257 -4.17 6.34 -15.87
CA LYS A 257 -3.91 6.65 -17.27
C LYS A 257 -3.28 8.04 -17.40
N ARG A 258 -2.34 8.18 -18.33
CA ARG A 258 -1.87 9.49 -18.80
C ARG A 258 -2.73 9.96 -19.96
N PHE A 259 -3.13 11.22 -19.91
CA PHE A 259 -3.93 11.85 -20.96
C PHE A 259 -3.00 12.55 -21.96
N GLY A 260 -2.96 12.06 -23.20
CA GLY A 260 -2.30 12.72 -24.33
C GLY A 260 -3.22 13.72 -25.04
N SER A 261 -2.82 14.20 -26.22
CA SER A 261 -3.60 15.18 -27.00
C SER A 261 -4.97 14.65 -27.45
N LEU A 262 -5.12 13.35 -27.70
CA LEU A 262 -6.37 12.72 -28.18
C LEU A 262 -6.66 11.31 -27.61
N VAL A 263 -5.70 10.67 -26.92
CA VAL A 263 -5.82 9.28 -26.44
C VAL A 263 -5.22 9.13 -25.04
N ALA A 264 -5.88 8.33 -24.19
CA ALA A 264 -5.40 7.98 -22.85
C ALA A 264 -4.62 6.65 -22.87
N PHE A 265 -3.41 6.64 -22.32
CA PHE A 265 -2.56 5.44 -22.22
C PHE A 265 -2.51 4.94 -20.77
N ALA A 266 -2.73 3.66 -20.56
CA ALA A 266 -2.67 3.05 -19.23
C ALA A 266 -1.21 2.96 -18.75
N LEU A 267 -0.95 3.50 -17.54
CA LEU A 267 0.29 3.32 -16.80
C LEU A 267 0.21 2.07 -15.91
N TRP A 268 -1.00 1.76 -15.43
CA TRP A 268 -1.33 0.57 -14.66
C TRP A 268 -2.81 0.21 -14.85
N SER A 269 -3.13 -1.09 -14.82
CA SER A 269 -4.48 -1.64 -14.76
C SER A 269 -4.51 -2.99 -14.05
N PHE A 270 -5.68 -3.38 -13.54
CA PHE A 270 -5.93 -4.67 -12.86
C PHE A 270 -5.80 -5.93 -13.75
N SER A 271 -6.02 -5.78 -15.06
CA SER A 271 -5.94 -6.87 -16.06
C SER A 271 -4.51 -7.37 -16.26
#